data_AF-A0A1Y1W322-F1
#
_entry.id   AF-A0A1Y1W322-F1
#
_cell.length_a   1.000
_cell.length_b   1.000
_cell.length_c   1.000
_cell.angle_alpha   90.00
_cell.angle_beta   90.00
_cell.angle_gamma   90.00
#
_symmetry.space_group_name_H-M   'P 1'
#
loop_
_entity.id
_entity.type
_entity.pdbx_description
1 polymer ?
#
loop_
_entity_poly.entity_id
_entity_poly.type
_entity_poly.pdbx_seq_one_letter_code
_entity_poly.pdbx_strand_id
1 'polypeptide(L)'
;MAHYQVTIHGIAISIPDKHSAQAEALAAGFPLKNSSPEIETVARFVNYAATKNTDVAVAAFQYLHQKYCSIDNIHVVVQQLKLTTEQAQSVIKGYYSVWDVLESREMLPDVPCPALFTDDRVKLTAMFGGYGGMDNYLDEAVWLLDVYRPLLADFVAEMAEFLLVTTQDSPFTRVYTRPIDFMSWLLHPRVASEYGASLRCLYCVANPSSNPADAPDGLVSYLIAKALAVAAMFPMLTDEKSFYVQTKKIMGGHISGGYSMQLEVPLDVLDAGTAASCIPSDGKPSPMVSIRGVPLPALGKLISQFNSCCLSPTDHVYLALINAFDLFVVTGRLTVVTQFVQFLRQRCAEPSADQSNIPFSQRKPVADISYVNSSVVTHCRLLQTTGDWLPGFVR
;
A
#
# COMPACT_ATOMS: atom_id res chain seq x y z
N MET A 1 31.11 10.86 32.52
CA MET A 1 30.82 12.27 32.21
C MET A 1 29.75 12.73 33.18
N ALA A 2 29.75 13.99 33.62
CA ALA A 2 28.69 14.49 34.49
C ALA A 2 27.39 14.66 33.67
N HIS A 3 26.27 14.31 34.29
CA HIS A 3 24.94 14.34 33.69
C HIS A 3 24.03 15.28 34.48
N TYR A 4 23.27 16.10 33.74
CA TYR A 4 22.32 17.07 34.24
C TYR A 4 20.90 16.54 34.04
N GLN A 5 20.01 16.85 34.99
CA GLN A 5 18.60 16.45 34.94
C GLN A 5 17.77 17.59 34.37
N VAL A 6 17.35 17.46 33.11
CA VAL A 6 16.44 18.41 32.47
C VAL A 6 15.02 17.93 32.70
N THR A 7 14.15 18.82 33.19
CA THR A 7 12.74 18.48 33.43
C THR A 7 11.88 18.92 32.25
N ILE A 8 11.16 17.99 31.65
CA ILE A 8 10.23 18.21 30.54
C ILE A 8 8.83 17.81 31.00
N HIS A 9 7.96 18.78 31.25
CA HIS A 9 6.58 18.55 31.73
C HIS A 9 6.48 17.57 32.91
N GLY A 10 7.40 17.71 33.88
CA GLY A 10 7.45 16.87 35.09
C GLY A 10 8.27 15.58 34.94
N ILE A 11 8.81 15.29 33.74
CA ILE A 11 9.66 14.14 33.49
C ILE A 11 11.12 14.59 33.48
N ALA A 12 11.91 14.08 34.43
CA ALA A 12 13.34 14.33 34.47
C ALA A 12 14.07 13.37 33.51
N ILE A 13 14.85 13.93 32.58
CA ILE A 13 15.71 13.16 31.69
C ILE A 13 17.18 13.51 31.93
N SER A 14 18.05 12.51 31.82
CA SER A 14 19.48 12.67 31.99
C SER A 14 20.15 13.06 30.68
N ILE A 15 20.79 14.23 30.64
CA ILE A 15 21.51 14.76 29.47
C ILE A 15 22.94 15.13 29.89
N PRO A 16 23.97 14.94 29.04
CA PRO A 16 25.34 15.37 29.37
C PRO A 16 25.42 16.86 29.72
N ASP A 17 26.17 17.22 30.78
CA ASP A 17 26.25 18.60 31.31
C ASP A 17 26.59 19.64 30.25
N LYS A 18 27.41 19.28 29.26
CA LYS A 18 27.79 20.16 28.14
C LYS A 18 26.62 20.66 27.29
N HIS A 19 25.47 20.00 27.35
CA HIS A 19 24.25 20.34 26.61
C HIS A 19 23.12 20.86 27.50
N SER A 20 23.36 21.01 28.81
CA SER A 20 22.35 21.37 29.82
C SER A 20 21.61 22.68 29.51
N ALA A 21 22.35 23.76 29.24
CA ALA A 21 21.75 25.08 28.95
C ALA A 21 20.87 25.06 27.69
N GLN A 22 21.31 24.39 26.61
CA GLN A 22 20.51 24.26 25.40
C GLN A 22 19.28 23.37 25.60
N ALA A 23 19.43 22.30 26.39
CA ALA A 23 18.34 21.40 26.70
C ALA A 23 17.26 22.07 27.58
N GLU A 24 17.63 22.91 28.54
CA GLU A 24 16.68 23.72 29.31
C GLU A 24 15.91 24.71 28.43
N ALA A 25 16.60 25.42 27.54
CA ALA A 25 15.97 26.34 26.62
C ALA A 25 14.96 25.63 25.70
N LEU A 26 15.30 24.43 25.22
CA LEU A 26 14.39 23.61 24.42
C LEU A 26 13.22 23.07 25.24
N ALA A 27 13.47 22.60 26.47
CA ALA A 27 12.42 22.10 27.36
C ALA A 27 11.40 23.20 27.70
N ALA A 28 11.86 24.42 27.96
CA ALA A 28 10.99 25.57 28.21
C ALA A 28 10.10 25.92 27.01
N GLY A 29 10.60 25.73 25.78
CA GLY A 29 9.85 25.98 24.54
C GLY A 29 9.06 24.80 24.00
N PHE A 30 9.08 23.63 24.66
CA PHE A 30 8.51 22.39 24.14
C PHE A 30 6.98 22.35 24.31
N PRO A 31 6.19 22.36 23.22
CA PRO A 31 4.74 22.45 23.29
C PRO A 31 4.11 21.07 23.56
N LEU A 32 3.87 20.74 24.82
CA LEU A 32 3.04 19.59 25.22
C LEU A 32 1.72 20.09 25.79
N LYS A 33 0.60 19.66 25.19
CA LYS A 33 -0.74 20.14 25.57
C LYS A 33 -1.50 19.16 26.48
N ASN A 34 -1.15 17.87 26.45
CA ASN A 34 -1.91 16.81 27.12
C ASN A 34 -1.00 15.95 27.99
N SER A 35 -1.55 15.43 29.09
CA SER A 35 -0.91 14.34 29.84
C SER A 35 -0.72 13.15 28.90
N SER A 36 0.55 12.78 28.70
CA SER A 36 0.97 11.73 27.78
C SER A 36 1.84 10.74 28.55
N PRO A 37 1.89 9.45 28.19
CA PRO A 37 2.83 8.50 28.76
C PRO A 37 4.26 9.05 28.71
N GLU A 38 5.08 8.64 29.68
CA GLU A 38 6.44 9.18 29.82
C GLU A 38 7.25 9.00 28.52
N ILE A 39 7.22 7.80 27.95
CA ILE A 39 7.90 7.46 26.69
C ILE A 39 7.45 8.34 25.52
N GLU A 40 6.16 8.68 25.43
CA GLU A 40 5.63 9.54 24.37
C GLU A 40 6.14 10.96 24.54
N THR A 41 6.17 11.46 25.78
CA THR A 41 6.67 12.81 26.06
C THR A 41 8.14 12.95 25.70
N VAL A 42 8.96 11.96 26.08
CA VAL A 42 10.39 11.95 25.75
C VAL A 42 10.59 11.82 24.24
N ALA A 43 9.91 10.90 23.56
CA ALA A 43 10.04 10.73 22.11
C ALA A 43 9.60 11.98 21.33
N ARG A 44 8.52 12.65 21.73
CA ARG A 44 8.10 13.92 21.14
C ARG A 44 9.12 15.03 21.38
N PHE A 45 9.77 15.04 22.55
CA PHE A 45 10.86 15.96 22.82
C PHE A 45 12.08 15.70 21.94
N VAL A 46 12.45 14.43 21.71
CA VAL A 46 13.51 14.05 20.75
C VAL A 46 13.18 14.60 19.36
N ASN A 47 11.98 14.35 18.84
CA ASN A 47 11.54 14.86 17.54
C ASN A 47 11.58 16.39 17.46
N TYR A 48 11.13 17.08 18.52
CA TYR A 48 11.17 18.54 18.59
C TYR A 48 12.62 19.07 18.61
N ALA A 49 13.47 18.46 19.43
CA ALA A 49 14.88 18.81 19.53
C ALA A 49 15.62 18.56 18.21
N ALA A 50 15.30 17.49 17.46
CA ALA A 50 15.91 17.17 16.18
C ALA A 50 15.80 18.34 15.18
N THR A 51 14.71 19.11 15.23
CA THR A 51 14.50 20.29 14.36
C THR A 51 15.26 21.55 14.80
N LYS A 52 15.89 21.56 15.98
CA LYS A 52 16.46 22.78 16.60
C LYS A 52 17.90 22.63 17.09
N ASN A 53 18.25 21.48 17.66
CA ASN A 53 19.57 21.16 18.16
C ASN A 53 19.79 19.65 18.15
N THR A 54 20.58 19.18 17.18
CA THR A 54 20.83 17.74 16.97
C THR A 54 21.59 17.10 18.14
N ASP A 55 22.46 17.83 18.84
CA ASP A 55 23.19 17.28 19.99
C ASP A 55 22.27 17.01 21.19
N VAL A 56 21.34 17.92 21.48
CA VAL A 56 20.31 17.70 22.51
C VAL A 56 19.38 16.57 22.10
N ALA A 57 19.01 16.48 20.81
CA ALA A 57 18.17 15.41 20.29
C ALA A 57 18.83 14.03 20.46
N VAL A 58 20.11 13.90 20.09
CA VAL A 58 20.89 12.67 20.27
C VAL A 58 21.02 12.32 21.76
N ALA A 59 21.27 13.29 22.63
CA ALA A 59 21.34 13.03 24.07
C ALA A 59 20.00 12.56 24.65
N ALA A 60 18.89 13.18 24.25
CA ALA A 60 17.55 12.76 24.66
C ALA A 60 17.19 11.37 24.08
N PHE A 61 17.60 11.08 22.85
CA PHE A 61 17.46 9.75 22.24
C PHE A 61 18.23 8.69 23.03
N GLN A 62 19.47 8.97 23.43
CA GLN A 62 20.27 8.03 24.24
C GLN A 62 19.57 7.70 25.56
N TYR A 63 19.00 8.71 26.24
CA TYR A 63 18.18 8.48 27.44
C TYR A 63 16.97 7.58 27.14
N LEU A 64 16.21 7.88 26.08
CA LEU A 64 15.06 7.09 25.64
C LEU A 64 15.46 5.63 25.35
N HIS A 65 16.50 5.43 24.54
CA HIS A 65 16.98 4.12 24.13
C HIS A 65 17.49 3.33 25.34
N GLN A 66 18.30 3.92 26.21
CA GLN A 66 18.86 3.25 27.36
C GLN A 66 17.80 2.88 28.41
N LYS A 67 16.76 3.70 28.57
CA LYS A 67 15.66 3.45 29.51
C LYS A 67 14.68 2.39 29.01
N TYR A 68 14.34 2.40 27.73
CA TYR A 68 13.23 1.58 27.20
C TYR A 68 13.65 0.49 26.22
N CYS A 69 14.72 0.69 25.47
CA CYS A 69 15.10 -0.15 24.32
C CYS A 69 16.48 -0.82 24.48
N SER A 70 16.94 -1.01 25.71
CA SER A 70 18.22 -1.66 26.00
C SER A 70 18.24 -3.16 25.72
N ILE A 71 17.05 -3.77 25.59
CA ILE A 71 16.85 -5.20 25.33
C ILE A 71 15.94 -5.37 24.12
N ASP A 72 14.77 -4.72 24.17
CA ASP A 72 13.72 -4.87 23.16
C ASP A 72 13.76 -3.74 22.12
N ASN A 73 13.37 -4.06 20.88
CA ASN A 73 13.16 -3.06 19.83
C ASN A 73 11.98 -2.14 20.18
N ILE A 74 12.04 -0.86 19.77
CA ILE A 74 10.99 0.13 20.02
C ILE A 74 9.58 -0.35 19.61
N HIS A 75 9.45 -1.13 18.53
CA HIS A 75 8.18 -1.69 18.08
C HIS A 75 7.58 -2.68 19.09
N VAL A 76 8.41 -3.45 19.79
CA VAL A 76 7.99 -4.35 20.87
C VAL A 76 7.61 -3.53 22.11
N VAL A 77 8.42 -2.51 22.44
CA VAL A 77 8.19 -1.64 23.61
C VAL A 77 6.83 -0.96 23.54
N VAL A 78 6.48 -0.34 22.40
CA VAL A 78 5.17 0.35 22.28
C VAL A 78 3.99 -0.61 22.42
N GLN A 79 4.15 -1.87 22.00
CA GLN A 79 3.13 -2.91 22.16
C GLN A 79 3.02 -3.37 23.62
N GLN A 80 4.14 -3.63 24.29
CA GLN A 80 4.18 -4.05 25.71
C GLN A 80 3.57 -2.97 26.63
N LEU A 81 3.81 -1.70 26.31
CA LEU A 81 3.24 -0.56 27.04
C LEU A 81 1.76 -0.31 26.72
N LYS A 82 1.15 -1.07 25.80
CA LYS A 82 -0.26 -0.97 25.41
C LYS A 82 -0.67 0.44 25.01
N LEU A 83 0.21 1.14 24.29
CA LEU A 83 -0.06 2.48 23.79
C LEU A 83 -1.20 2.45 22.75
N THR A 84 -1.96 3.54 22.62
CA THR A 84 -2.86 3.69 21.48
C THR A 84 -2.07 3.79 20.18
N THR A 85 -2.73 3.58 19.04
CA THR A 85 -2.10 3.69 17.72
C THR A 85 -1.39 5.05 17.54
N GLU A 86 -2.05 6.14 17.91
CA GLU A 86 -1.51 7.50 17.78
C GLU A 86 -0.29 7.71 18.68
N GLN A 87 -0.33 7.18 19.90
CA GLN A 87 0.78 7.24 20.85
C GLN A 87 1.98 6.43 20.37
N ALA A 88 1.75 5.20 19.88
CA ALA A 88 2.79 4.35 19.33
C ALA A 88 3.46 5.01 18.11
N GLN A 89 2.67 5.61 17.21
CA GLN A 89 3.19 6.35 16.06
C GLN A 89 4.06 7.54 16.48
N SER A 90 3.59 8.32 17.46
CA SER A 90 4.32 9.45 18.03
C SER A 90 5.67 9.02 18.64
N VAL A 91 5.67 7.91 19.37
CA VAL A 91 6.88 7.32 19.97
C VAL A 91 7.86 6.85 18.90
N ILE A 92 7.41 6.05 17.94
CA ILE A 92 8.26 5.51 16.87
C ILE A 92 8.85 6.66 16.04
N LYS A 93 8.03 7.67 15.69
CA LYS A 93 8.50 8.86 14.97
C LYS A 93 9.61 9.58 15.74
N GLY A 94 9.42 9.79 17.04
CA GLY A 94 10.45 10.40 17.89
C GLY A 94 11.72 9.58 17.96
N TYR A 95 11.59 8.25 18.05
CA TYR A 95 12.73 7.33 18.09
C TYR A 95 13.58 7.38 16.81
N TYR A 96 12.94 7.36 15.63
CA TYR A 96 13.65 7.42 14.35
C TYR A 96 13.99 8.84 13.88
N SER A 97 13.52 9.90 14.56
CA SER A 97 13.71 11.30 14.12
C SER A 97 15.17 11.78 14.04
N VAL A 98 16.11 11.04 14.63
CA VAL A 98 17.54 11.35 14.66
C VAL A 98 18.39 10.29 13.95
N TRP A 99 17.77 9.37 13.20
CA TRP A 99 18.46 8.18 12.68
C TRP A 99 19.59 8.50 11.71
N ASP A 100 19.36 9.44 10.79
CA ASP A 100 20.35 10.01 9.86
C ASP A 100 21.55 10.65 10.60
N VAL A 101 21.27 11.37 11.68
CA VAL A 101 22.29 11.98 12.54
C VAL A 101 23.09 10.91 13.29
N LEU A 102 22.43 9.86 13.77
CA LEU A 102 23.11 8.75 14.45
C LEU A 102 23.99 7.96 13.49
N GLU A 103 23.51 7.69 12.27
CA GLU A 103 24.27 7.01 11.23
C GLU A 103 25.52 7.79 10.83
N SER A 104 25.38 9.08 10.51
CA SER A 104 26.50 9.95 10.16
C SER A 104 27.55 10.13 11.27
N ARG A 105 27.17 9.87 12.52
CA ARG A 105 28.06 9.92 13.69
C ARG A 105 28.58 8.55 14.11
N GLU A 106 28.21 7.47 13.42
CA GLU A 106 28.52 6.09 13.81
C GLU A 106 28.02 5.74 15.23
N MET A 107 26.84 6.28 15.59
CA MET A 107 26.21 6.16 16.91
C MET A 107 24.89 5.37 16.88
N LEU A 108 24.62 4.65 15.79
CA LEU A 108 23.44 3.80 15.71
C LEU A 108 23.45 2.76 16.84
N PRO A 109 22.31 2.53 17.50
CA PRO A 109 22.22 1.51 18.53
C PRO A 109 22.44 0.12 17.92
N ASP A 110 23.04 -0.78 18.69
CA ASP A 110 23.09 -2.19 18.31
C ASP A 110 21.67 -2.77 18.35
N VAL A 111 21.20 -3.32 17.22
CA VAL A 111 19.85 -3.86 17.11
C VAL A 111 19.95 -5.38 17.16
N PRO A 112 19.48 -6.04 18.25
CA PRO A 112 19.55 -7.48 18.35
C PRO A 112 18.74 -8.12 17.22
N CYS A 113 19.31 -9.16 16.60
CA CYS A 113 18.61 -9.91 15.57
C CYS A 113 17.33 -10.55 16.15
N PRO A 114 16.13 -10.27 15.60
CA PRO A 114 14.90 -10.85 16.13
C PRO A 114 14.92 -12.38 16.13
N ALA A 115 14.31 -12.99 17.15
CA ALA A 115 14.25 -14.45 17.32
C ALA A 115 13.68 -15.18 16.07
N LEU A 116 12.78 -14.52 15.34
CA LEU A 116 12.20 -15.02 14.09
C LEU A 116 13.25 -15.35 13.01
N PHE A 117 14.38 -14.65 13.00
CA PHE A 117 15.45 -14.81 12.01
C PHE A 117 16.59 -15.74 12.47
N THR A 118 16.54 -16.22 13.72
CA THR A 118 17.62 -17.04 14.30
C THR A 118 17.22 -18.50 14.56
N ASP A 119 15.93 -18.83 14.45
CA ASP A 119 15.44 -20.20 14.63
C ASP A 119 15.43 -20.97 13.29
N ASP A 120 16.35 -21.92 13.13
CA ASP A 120 16.49 -22.76 11.93
C ASP A 120 15.24 -23.62 11.61
N ARG A 121 14.33 -23.78 12.57
CA ARG A 121 13.06 -24.49 12.37
C ARG A 121 12.02 -23.63 11.66
N VAL A 122 12.23 -22.32 11.59
CA VAL A 122 11.32 -21.38 10.96
C VAL A 122 11.72 -21.16 9.51
N LYS A 123 10.77 -21.41 8.59
CA LYS A 123 10.93 -21.10 7.16
C LYS A 123 10.13 -19.84 6.85
N LEU A 124 10.83 -18.77 6.48
CA LEU A 124 10.21 -17.49 6.17
C LEU A 124 9.86 -17.41 4.69
N THR A 125 8.67 -16.89 4.39
CA THR A 125 8.23 -16.56 3.03
C THR A 125 7.74 -15.12 3.03
N ALA A 126 8.32 -14.29 2.17
CA ALA A 126 7.84 -12.93 1.95
C ALA A 126 6.71 -12.95 0.91
N MET A 127 5.62 -12.25 1.22
CA MET A 127 4.47 -12.14 0.34
C MET A 127 4.15 -10.66 0.12
N PHE A 128 4.01 -10.29 -1.14
CA PHE A 128 3.63 -8.94 -1.55
C PHE A 128 2.25 -9.04 -2.17
N GLY A 129 1.36 -8.09 -1.87
CA GLY A 129 0.00 -8.11 -2.41
C GLY A 129 -0.16 -7.29 -3.70
N GLY A 130 -1.36 -7.36 -4.26
CA GLY A 130 -1.77 -6.58 -5.44
C GLY A 130 -3.01 -5.72 -5.15
N TYR A 131 -3.87 -5.55 -6.15
CA TYR A 131 -5.10 -4.76 -6.02
C TYR A 131 -6.06 -5.40 -5.00
N GLY A 132 -6.17 -4.78 -3.82
CA GLY A 132 -6.98 -5.28 -2.72
C GLY A 132 -7.54 -4.16 -1.83
N GLY A 133 -8.57 -3.47 -2.33
CA GLY A 133 -9.69 -2.94 -1.53
C GLY A 133 -9.47 -1.84 -0.48
N MET A 134 -8.25 -1.39 -0.21
CA MET A 134 -8.01 -0.35 0.80
C MET A 134 -7.88 1.03 0.14
N ASP A 135 -8.85 1.91 0.38
CA ASP A 135 -8.90 3.27 -0.19
C ASP A 135 -7.82 4.22 0.36
N ASN A 136 -7.07 3.79 1.38
CA ASN A 136 -6.17 4.60 2.20
C ASN A 136 -4.67 4.35 1.93
N TYR A 137 -4.29 3.74 0.80
CA TYR A 137 -2.87 3.48 0.46
C TYR A 137 -1.99 4.75 0.44
N LEU A 138 -2.53 5.90 0.00
CA LEU A 138 -1.82 7.17 0.10
C LEU A 138 -1.67 7.62 1.56
N ASP A 139 -2.70 7.41 2.38
CA ASP A 139 -2.63 7.74 3.80
C ASP A 139 -1.57 6.88 4.51
N GLU A 140 -1.45 5.61 4.12
CA GLU A 140 -0.39 4.70 4.59
C GLU A 140 1.00 5.18 4.15
N ALA A 141 1.18 5.57 2.88
CA ALA A 141 2.45 6.10 2.40
C ALA A 141 2.84 7.43 3.07
N VAL A 142 1.87 8.33 3.27
CA VAL A 142 2.05 9.59 4.03
C VAL A 142 2.46 9.28 5.46
N TRP A 143 1.78 8.33 6.09
CA TRP A 143 2.08 7.90 7.45
C TRP A 143 3.49 7.30 7.56
N LEU A 144 3.87 6.37 6.68
CA LEU A 144 5.21 5.77 6.66
C LEU A 144 6.29 6.83 6.48
N LEU A 145 6.13 7.74 5.51
CA LEU A 145 7.08 8.83 5.28
C LEU A 145 7.14 9.79 6.46
N ASP A 146 6.02 10.05 7.15
CA ASP A 146 6.01 10.93 8.32
C ASP A 146 6.73 10.32 9.54
N VAL A 147 6.51 9.02 9.80
CA VAL A 147 7.08 8.31 10.94
C VAL A 147 8.56 7.97 10.72
N TYR A 148 8.90 7.48 9.53
CA TYR A 148 10.25 6.99 9.21
C TYR A 148 10.99 7.94 8.28
N ARG A 149 10.69 9.24 8.32
CA ARG A 149 11.25 10.25 7.41
C ARG A 149 12.77 10.11 7.24
N PRO A 150 13.60 10.00 8.28
CA PRO A 150 15.05 9.93 8.11
C PRO A 150 15.53 8.67 7.38
N LEU A 151 14.72 7.60 7.34
CA LEU A 151 15.04 6.36 6.63
C LEU A 151 14.52 6.36 5.18
N LEU A 152 13.40 7.03 4.93
CA LEU A 152 12.65 6.90 3.68
C LEU A 152 12.75 8.13 2.76
N ALA A 153 13.14 9.29 3.27
CA ALA A 153 13.06 10.55 2.53
C ALA A 153 13.82 10.52 1.20
N ASP A 154 15.08 10.07 1.22
CA ASP A 154 15.93 10.04 0.03
C ASP A 154 15.42 9.05 -1.01
N PHE A 155 15.04 7.86 -0.58
CA PHE A 155 14.42 6.85 -1.43
C PHE A 155 13.14 7.38 -2.09
N VAL A 156 12.23 7.93 -1.30
CA VAL A 156 10.95 8.45 -1.80
C VAL A 156 11.17 9.64 -2.73
N ALA A 157 12.13 10.53 -2.44
CA ALA A 157 12.47 11.65 -3.30
C ALA A 157 13.01 11.18 -4.65
N GLU A 158 13.96 10.24 -4.66
CA GLU A 158 14.55 9.72 -5.90
C GLU A 158 13.52 8.97 -6.76
N MET A 159 12.66 8.17 -6.13
CA MET A 159 11.58 7.47 -6.85
C MET A 159 10.50 8.43 -7.35
N ALA A 160 10.14 9.46 -6.58
CA ALA A 160 9.18 10.47 -7.00
C ALA A 160 9.71 11.32 -8.17
N GLU A 161 10.99 11.71 -8.14
CA GLU A 161 11.63 12.41 -9.25
C GLU A 161 11.66 11.53 -10.51
N PHE A 162 12.04 10.25 -10.37
CA PHE A 162 12.01 9.31 -11.49
C PHE A 162 10.61 9.18 -12.12
N LEU A 163 9.56 9.04 -11.31
CA LEU A 163 8.17 8.99 -11.78
C LEU A 163 7.77 10.28 -12.52
N LEU A 164 8.13 11.43 -11.95
CA LEU A 164 7.80 12.75 -12.48
C LEU A 164 8.44 12.95 -13.85
N VAL A 165 9.75 12.75 -13.96
CA VAL A 165 10.51 12.89 -15.21
C VAL A 165 10.01 11.91 -16.26
N THR A 166 9.88 10.63 -15.91
CA THR A 166 9.45 9.59 -16.87
C THR A 166 8.09 9.90 -17.48
N THR A 167 7.16 10.43 -16.69
CA THR A 167 5.77 10.69 -17.16
C THR A 167 5.61 12.02 -17.90
N GLN A 168 6.63 12.87 -17.92
CA GLN A 168 6.68 14.09 -18.73
C GLN A 168 7.09 13.81 -20.19
N ASP A 169 7.76 12.69 -20.43
CA ASP A 169 8.30 12.36 -21.75
C ASP A 169 7.27 11.71 -22.67
N SER A 170 7.46 11.89 -23.98
CA SER A 170 6.73 11.10 -24.98
C SER A 170 7.17 9.63 -24.89
N PRO A 171 6.24 8.65 -24.92
CA PRO A 171 4.84 8.78 -25.35
C PRO A 171 3.84 8.90 -24.18
N PHE A 172 4.31 8.99 -22.93
CA PHE A 172 3.53 8.91 -21.70
C PHE A 172 2.49 10.02 -21.52
N THR A 173 2.79 11.22 -22.01
CA THR A 173 1.90 12.38 -21.96
C THR A 173 0.54 12.18 -22.64
N ARG A 174 0.41 11.17 -23.52
CA ARG A 174 -0.87 10.79 -24.15
C ARG A 174 -1.89 10.23 -23.16
N VAL A 175 -1.43 9.60 -22.08
CA VAL A 175 -2.26 8.99 -21.03
C VAL A 175 -2.12 9.77 -19.72
N TYR A 176 -0.89 10.08 -19.33
CA TYR A 176 -0.58 10.86 -18.14
C TYR A 176 -0.67 12.35 -18.47
N THR A 177 -1.89 12.85 -18.63
CA THR A 177 -2.16 14.27 -18.96
C THR A 177 -1.61 15.24 -17.93
N ARG A 178 -1.45 14.78 -16.69
CA ARG A 178 -0.61 15.39 -15.66
C ARG A 178 0.48 14.41 -15.25
N PRO A 179 1.76 14.86 -15.21
CA PRO A 179 2.85 14.06 -14.69
C PRO A 179 2.58 13.56 -13.27
N ILE A 180 3.21 12.43 -12.93
CA ILE A 180 3.12 11.84 -11.60
C ILE A 180 4.08 12.59 -10.67
N ASP A 181 3.56 13.60 -9.97
CA ASP A 181 4.28 14.30 -8.90
C ASP A 181 3.95 13.66 -7.54
N PHE A 182 4.52 12.47 -7.31
CA PHE A 182 4.23 11.69 -6.11
C PHE A 182 4.65 12.41 -4.82
N MET A 183 5.75 13.16 -4.85
CA MET A 183 6.21 13.91 -3.69
C MET A 183 5.20 15.00 -3.28
N SER A 184 4.69 15.78 -4.24
CA SER A 184 3.63 16.76 -3.95
C SER A 184 2.37 16.11 -3.39
N TRP A 185 2.02 14.89 -3.83
CA TRP A 185 0.86 14.17 -3.30
C TRP A 185 1.06 13.76 -1.83
N LEU A 186 2.26 13.32 -1.45
CA LEU A 186 2.58 12.96 -0.07
C LEU A 186 2.62 14.18 0.86
N LEU A 187 3.13 15.31 0.38
CA LEU A 187 3.19 16.56 1.15
C LEU A 187 1.82 17.26 1.22
N HIS A 188 0.99 17.09 0.20
CA HIS A 188 -0.31 17.74 0.07
C HIS A 188 -1.41 16.74 -0.36
N PRO A 189 -1.88 15.85 0.54
CA PRO A 189 -2.83 14.78 0.18
C PRO A 189 -4.14 15.26 -0.46
N ARG A 190 -4.56 16.51 -0.19
CA ARG A 190 -5.75 17.11 -0.82
C ARG A 190 -5.57 17.29 -2.33
N VAL A 191 -4.36 17.59 -2.78
CA VAL A 191 -4.01 17.77 -4.20
C VAL A 191 -4.11 16.44 -4.93
N ALA A 192 -3.85 15.30 -4.26
CA ALA A 192 -4.00 13.99 -4.86
C ALA A 192 -5.42 13.80 -5.44
N SER A 193 -6.48 14.05 -4.66
CA SER A 193 -7.87 13.86 -5.11
C SER A 193 -8.25 14.49 -6.48
N GLU A 194 -7.53 15.54 -6.90
CA GLU A 194 -7.74 16.24 -8.17
C GLU A 194 -7.16 15.50 -9.39
N TYR A 195 -6.23 14.54 -9.21
CA TYR A 195 -5.50 13.80 -10.26
C TYR A 195 -6.22 12.55 -10.76
N GLY A 196 -7.56 12.55 -10.71
CA GLY A 196 -8.44 11.38 -10.81
C GLY A 196 -8.11 10.27 -11.82
N ALA A 197 -7.47 10.55 -12.97
CA ALA A 197 -7.01 9.53 -13.94
C ALA A 197 -5.53 9.10 -13.75
N SER A 198 -4.63 10.02 -13.40
CA SER A 198 -3.21 9.72 -13.14
C SER A 198 -3.02 8.96 -11.81
N LEU A 199 -3.81 9.27 -10.78
CA LEU A 199 -3.85 8.49 -9.53
C LEU A 199 -4.46 7.11 -9.68
N ARG A 200 -5.38 6.95 -10.63
CA ARG A 200 -5.93 5.64 -11.02
C ARG A 200 -4.84 4.77 -11.67
N CYS A 201 -3.91 5.39 -12.40
CA CYS A 201 -2.70 4.76 -12.90
C CYS A 201 -1.59 4.62 -11.83
N LEU A 202 -1.57 5.40 -10.73
CA LEU A 202 -0.66 5.17 -9.60
C LEU A 202 -1.21 4.19 -8.56
N TYR A 203 -2.53 4.01 -8.49
CA TYR A 203 -3.22 2.85 -7.91
C TYR A 203 -2.63 1.54 -8.43
N CYS A 204 -2.05 1.60 -9.63
CA CYS A 204 -1.35 0.52 -10.28
C CYS A 204 0.13 0.37 -9.86
N VAL A 205 0.68 1.23 -9.00
CA VAL A 205 2.10 1.22 -8.58
C VAL A 205 2.26 0.99 -7.07
N ALA A 206 1.24 1.28 -6.24
CA ALA A 206 1.46 1.62 -4.83
C ALA A 206 0.88 0.67 -3.75
N ASN A 207 0.43 -0.56 -4.05
CA ASN A 207 -0.20 -1.41 -3.01
C ASN A 207 0.38 -2.84 -2.93
N PRO A 208 1.04 -3.20 -1.82
CA PRO A 208 1.36 -4.57 -1.46
C PRO A 208 0.56 -5.01 -0.20
N SER A 209 -0.63 -5.61 -0.34
CA SER A 209 -1.24 -6.36 0.76
C SER A 209 -2.12 -7.59 0.38
N SER A 210 -1.80 -8.72 1.04
CA SER A 210 -2.54 -9.99 1.25
C SER A 210 -2.62 -11.13 0.19
N ASN A 211 -2.80 -12.35 0.75
CA ASN A 211 -2.45 -13.75 0.39
C ASN A 211 -2.89 -14.36 -0.98
N PRO A 212 -2.12 -15.37 -1.44
CA PRO A 212 -2.74 -16.66 -1.79
C PRO A 212 -1.94 -17.86 -1.23
N ALA A 213 -2.58 -18.66 -0.37
CA ALA A 213 -2.08 -19.98 -0.01
C ALA A 213 -2.68 -21.01 -0.97
N ASP A 214 -1.81 -21.84 -1.55
CA ASP A 214 -2.06 -23.03 -2.37
C ASP A 214 -2.81 -22.81 -3.70
N ALA A 215 -2.08 -22.62 -4.80
CA ALA A 215 -2.60 -22.77 -6.16
C ALA A 215 -1.57 -23.42 -7.13
N PRO A 216 -1.98 -24.32 -8.05
CA PRO A 216 -1.07 -25.09 -8.92
C PRO A 216 -0.55 -24.30 -10.14
N ASP A 217 0.48 -24.87 -10.78
CA ASP A 217 1.42 -24.38 -11.82
C ASP A 217 0.86 -23.75 -13.13
N GLY A 218 -0.25 -23.00 -13.12
CA GLY A 218 -0.79 -22.37 -14.33
C GLY A 218 -1.54 -21.06 -14.16
N LEU A 219 -1.67 -20.56 -12.92
CA LEU A 219 -2.59 -19.46 -12.57
C LEU A 219 -1.88 -18.23 -11.98
N VAL A 220 -0.59 -18.05 -12.32
CA VAL A 220 0.35 -17.14 -11.64
C VAL A 220 0.50 -15.77 -12.34
N SER A 221 -0.01 -15.57 -13.56
CA SER A 221 0.73 -14.65 -14.44
C SER A 221 0.44 -13.15 -14.42
N TYR A 222 -0.60 -12.58 -13.77
CA TYR A 222 -0.67 -11.11 -13.82
C TYR A 222 -1.15 -10.36 -12.56
N LEU A 223 -1.98 -10.90 -11.65
CA LEU A 223 -2.45 -10.08 -10.49
C LEU A 223 -1.42 -10.12 -9.36
N ILE A 224 -0.65 -11.19 -9.45
CA ILE A 224 0.69 -11.44 -8.97
C ILE A 224 1.74 -10.58 -9.72
N ALA A 225 1.57 -10.02 -10.93
CA ALA A 225 2.71 -9.45 -11.70
C ALA A 225 3.37 -8.18 -11.12
N LYS A 226 2.80 -7.51 -10.11
CA LYS A 226 3.42 -6.34 -9.46
C LYS A 226 4.11 -6.70 -8.16
N ALA A 227 3.38 -7.41 -7.29
CA ALA A 227 3.94 -8.15 -6.17
C ALA A 227 5.06 -9.10 -6.57
N LEU A 228 4.96 -9.75 -7.73
CA LEU A 228 5.95 -10.67 -8.28
C LEU A 228 7.11 -9.93 -8.88
N ALA A 229 6.90 -8.76 -9.50
CA ALA A 229 8.02 -7.92 -9.90
C ALA A 229 8.85 -7.55 -8.66
N VAL A 230 8.18 -7.11 -7.60
CA VAL A 230 8.82 -6.83 -6.30
C VAL A 230 9.46 -8.10 -5.73
N ALA A 231 8.74 -9.22 -5.66
CA ALA A 231 9.23 -10.50 -5.13
C ALA A 231 10.41 -11.05 -5.94
N ALA A 232 10.42 -10.87 -7.27
CA ALA A 232 11.49 -11.28 -8.16
C ALA A 232 12.70 -10.34 -8.08
N MET A 233 12.49 -9.07 -7.73
CA MET A 233 13.58 -8.14 -7.45
C MET A 233 14.33 -8.51 -6.18
N PHE A 234 13.65 -8.92 -5.10
CA PHE A 234 14.31 -9.16 -3.81
C PHE A 234 15.52 -10.13 -3.88
N PRO A 235 15.44 -11.28 -4.57
CA PRO A 235 16.60 -12.16 -4.80
C PRO A 235 17.74 -11.55 -5.62
N MET A 236 17.49 -10.45 -6.36
CA MET A 236 18.47 -9.75 -7.17
C MET A 236 19.18 -8.62 -6.41
N LEU A 237 18.74 -8.31 -5.19
CA LEU A 237 19.32 -7.27 -4.37
C LEU A 237 20.64 -7.75 -3.76
N THR A 238 21.67 -6.93 -3.89
CA THR A 238 23.02 -7.19 -3.36
C THR A 238 23.47 -6.12 -2.38
N ASP A 239 23.07 -4.88 -2.65
CA ASP A 239 23.32 -3.70 -1.83
C ASP A 239 22.19 -2.67 -2.01
N GLU A 240 22.26 -1.58 -1.25
CA GLU A 240 21.29 -0.49 -1.34
C GLU A 240 21.24 0.13 -2.75
N LYS A 241 22.38 0.32 -3.42
CA LYS A 241 22.40 0.88 -4.78
C LYS A 241 21.62 0.00 -5.77
N SER A 242 21.75 -1.32 -5.65
CA SER A 242 21.00 -2.29 -6.45
C SER A 242 19.50 -2.19 -6.18
N PHE A 243 19.09 -1.89 -4.94
CA PHE A 243 17.69 -1.66 -4.58
C PHE A 243 17.09 -0.46 -5.31
N TYR A 244 17.79 0.68 -5.35
CA TYR A 244 17.33 1.85 -6.11
C TYR A 244 17.23 1.57 -7.62
N VAL A 245 18.25 0.92 -8.20
CA VAL A 245 18.28 0.59 -9.63
C VAL A 245 17.14 -0.35 -10.01
N GLN A 246 16.91 -1.42 -9.24
CA GLN A 246 15.84 -2.37 -9.54
C GLN A 246 14.46 -1.78 -9.30
N THR A 247 14.30 -0.93 -8.28
CA THR A 247 13.05 -0.22 -8.02
C THR A 247 12.66 0.66 -9.21
N LYS A 248 13.59 1.45 -9.76
CA LYS A 248 13.34 2.28 -10.97
C LYS A 248 12.88 1.43 -12.16
N LYS A 249 13.50 0.27 -12.38
CA LYS A 249 13.09 -0.66 -13.45
C LYS A 249 11.66 -1.15 -13.26
N ILE A 250 11.31 -1.55 -12.04
CA ILE A 250 9.95 -2.01 -11.70
C ILE A 250 8.94 -0.88 -11.87
N MET A 251 9.21 0.29 -11.32
CA MET A 251 8.34 1.46 -11.42
C MET A 251 8.17 1.90 -12.88
N GLY A 252 9.26 1.91 -13.66
CA GLY A 252 9.23 2.20 -15.09
C GLY A 252 8.38 1.18 -15.85
N GLY A 253 8.51 -0.11 -15.54
CA GLY A 253 7.65 -1.17 -16.06
C GLY A 253 6.18 -0.98 -15.67
N HIS A 254 5.89 -0.52 -14.46
CA HIS A 254 4.52 -0.24 -14.02
C HIS A 254 3.90 0.98 -14.71
N ILE A 255 4.64 2.07 -14.90
CA ILE A 255 4.21 3.22 -15.69
C ILE A 255 3.95 2.79 -17.14
N SER A 256 4.87 2.03 -17.73
CA SER A 256 4.76 1.55 -19.11
C SER A 256 3.60 0.61 -19.32
N GLY A 257 3.39 -0.33 -18.37
CA GLY A 257 2.23 -1.20 -18.37
C GLY A 257 0.94 -0.41 -18.23
N GLY A 258 0.84 0.49 -17.25
CA GLY A 258 -0.34 1.33 -17.04
C GLY A 258 -0.67 2.19 -18.26
N TYR A 259 0.34 2.79 -18.88
CA TYR A 259 0.24 3.51 -20.13
C TYR A 259 -0.39 2.66 -21.24
N SER A 260 0.20 1.49 -21.53
CA SER A 260 -0.24 0.62 -22.61
C SER A 260 -1.64 0.08 -22.37
N MET A 261 -1.94 -0.34 -21.14
CA MET A 261 -3.27 -0.83 -20.76
C MET A 261 -4.35 0.22 -20.99
N GLN A 262 -4.08 1.50 -20.65
CA GLN A 262 -5.04 2.57 -20.83
C GLN A 262 -5.24 2.94 -22.31
N LEU A 263 -4.24 2.72 -23.16
CA LEU A 263 -4.41 2.87 -24.61
C LEU A 263 -5.20 1.72 -25.23
N GLU A 264 -4.96 0.49 -24.78
CA GLU A 264 -5.61 -0.71 -25.33
C GLU A 264 -7.06 -0.83 -24.86
N VAL A 265 -7.30 -0.56 -23.57
CA VAL A 265 -8.64 -0.57 -22.97
C VAL A 265 -8.84 0.70 -22.14
N PRO A 266 -9.23 1.82 -22.78
CA PRO A 266 -9.56 3.04 -22.07
C PRO A 266 -10.69 2.81 -21.06
N LEU A 267 -10.63 3.54 -19.95
CA LEU A 267 -11.70 3.52 -18.96
C LEU A 267 -12.94 4.26 -19.52
N ASP A 268 -13.96 3.51 -19.87
CA ASP A 268 -15.24 4.03 -20.35
C ASP A 268 -15.98 4.84 -19.25
N VAL A 269 -16.85 5.75 -19.67
CA VAL A 269 -17.80 6.44 -18.77
C VAL A 269 -19.12 5.67 -18.80
N LEU A 270 -19.68 5.38 -17.63
CA LEU A 270 -21.02 4.79 -17.53
C LEU A 270 -22.08 5.81 -17.95
N ASP A 271 -23.04 5.39 -18.76
CA ASP A 271 -24.24 6.19 -19.02
C ASP A 271 -25.08 6.33 -17.75
N ALA A 272 -25.92 7.36 -17.71
CA ALA A 272 -26.72 7.68 -16.52
C ALA A 272 -27.66 6.53 -16.09
N GLY A 273 -28.17 5.74 -17.04
CA GLY A 273 -29.06 4.62 -16.75
C GLY A 273 -28.31 3.46 -16.09
N THR A 274 -27.17 3.07 -16.66
CA THR A 274 -26.29 2.04 -16.10
C THR A 274 -25.73 2.47 -14.74
N ALA A 275 -25.34 3.73 -14.58
CA ALA A 275 -24.89 4.26 -13.30
C ALA A 275 -26.00 4.20 -12.22
N ALA A 276 -27.24 4.57 -12.57
CA ALA A 276 -28.37 4.54 -11.64
C ALA A 276 -28.78 3.12 -11.20
N SER A 277 -28.47 2.11 -12.01
CA SER A 277 -28.74 0.71 -11.67
C SER A 277 -27.73 0.08 -10.71
N CYS A 278 -26.60 0.74 -10.46
CA CYS A 278 -25.56 0.23 -9.57
C CYS A 278 -26.00 0.36 -8.11
N ILE A 279 -25.80 -0.70 -7.33
CA ILE A 279 -26.17 -0.72 -5.92
C ILE A 279 -25.02 -0.09 -5.11
N PRO A 280 -25.28 0.91 -4.24
CA PRO A 280 -24.23 1.55 -3.46
C PRO A 280 -23.43 0.60 -2.55
N SER A 281 -24.05 -0.48 -2.06
CA SER A 281 -23.39 -1.50 -1.23
C SER A 281 -22.30 -2.28 -1.96
N ASP A 282 -22.37 -2.34 -3.29
CA ASP A 282 -21.41 -3.09 -4.11
C ASP A 282 -20.10 -2.29 -4.29
N GLY A 283 -20.04 -1.05 -3.77
CA GLY A 283 -18.94 -0.14 -3.98
C GLY A 283 -19.03 0.60 -5.31
N LYS A 284 -18.00 1.39 -5.61
CA LYS A 284 -17.95 2.18 -6.84
C LYS A 284 -17.72 1.28 -8.05
N PRO A 285 -18.52 1.39 -9.14
CA PRO A 285 -18.35 0.58 -10.34
C PRO A 285 -16.93 0.63 -10.89
N SER A 286 -16.43 -0.55 -11.28
CA SER A 286 -15.06 -0.75 -11.74
C SER A 286 -14.99 -1.86 -12.80
N PRO A 287 -13.90 -1.94 -13.59
CA PRO A 287 -13.69 -3.00 -14.58
C PRO A 287 -13.37 -4.38 -13.96
N MET A 288 -13.48 -4.52 -12.64
CA MET A 288 -13.16 -5.75 -11.92
C MET A 288 -14.17 -5.97 -10.78
N VAL A 289 -14.81 -7.13 -10.74
CA VAL A 289 -15.80 -7.46 -9.71
C VAL A 289 -15.40 -8.72 -8.96
N SER A 290 -15.39 -8.62 -7.63
CA SER A 290 -15.22 -9.73 -6.70
C SER A 290 -16.55 -10.45 -6.50
N ILE A 291 -16.53 -11.77 -6.58
CA ILE A 291 -17.71 -12.64 -6.45
C ILE A 291 -17.35 -13.74 -5.45
N ARG A 292 -18.09 -13.77 -4.33
CA ARG A 292 -17.98 -14.79 -3.28
C ARG A 292 -19.23 -15.65 -3.21
N GLY A 293 -19.06 -16.95 -2.94
CA GLY A 293 -20.16 -17.89 -2.65
C GLY A 293 -20.71 -18.66 -3.86
N VAL A 294 -20.23 -18.36 -5.07
CA VAL A 294 -20.58 -19.09 -6.31
C VAL A 294 -19.44 -20.02 -6.69
N PRO A 295 -19.61 -21.36 -6.69
CA PRO A 295 -18.54 -22.29 -7.06
C PRO A 295 -18.00 -22.06 -8.47
N LEU A 296 -16.69 -22.29 -8.68
CA LEU A 296 -16.00 -22.04 -9.95
C LEU A 296 -16.70 -22.64 -11.18
N PRO A 297 -17.19 -23.90 -11.19
CA PRO A 297 -17.89 -24.45 -12.34
C PRO A 297 -19.22 -23.73 -12.66
N ALA A 298 -19.91 -23.23 -11.63
CA ALA A 298 -21.15 -22.47 -11.80
C ALA A 298 -20.85 -21.06 -12.33
N LEU A 299 -19.83 -20.39 -11.78
CA LEU A 299 -19.38 -19.09 -12.26
C LEU A 299 -18.91 -19.16 -13.72
N GLY A 300 -18.14 -20.20 -14.09
CA GLY A 300 -17.70 -20.41 -15.48
C GLY A 300 -18.86 -20.58 -16.46
N LYS A 301 -19.95 -21.25 -16.06
CA LYS A 301 -21.18 -21.34 -16.86
C LYS A 301 -21.85 -19.98 -17.01
N LEU A 302 -21.95 -19.20 -15.94
CA LEU A 302 -22.54 -17.85 -15.97
C LEU A 302 -21.75 -16.91 -16.87
N ILE A 303 -20.41 -16.93 -16.80
CA ILE A 303 -19.53 -16.17 -17.70
C ILE A 303 -19.77 -16.57 -19.16
N SER A 304 -19.80 -17.89 -19.44
CA SER A 304 -20.01 -18.40 -20.80
C SER A 304 -21.38 -18.01 -21.36
N GLN A 305 -22.42 -18.09 -20.53
CA GLN A 305 -23.78 -17.65 -20.89
C GLN A 305 -23.83 -16.16 -21.19
N PHE A 306 -23.23 -15.33 -20.33
CA PHE A 306 -23.17 -13.89 -20.54
C PHE A 306 -22.42 -13.56 -21.85
N ASN A 307 -21.22 -14.10 -22.03
CA ASN A 307 -20.41 -13.86 -23.22
C ASN A 307 -21.09 -14.33 -24.51
N SER A 308 -21.94 -15.37 -24.47
CA SER A 308 -22.70 -15.81 -25.65
C SER A 308 -23.74 -14.79 -26.15
N CYS A 309 -24.14 -13.85 -25.29
CA CYS A 309 -25.03 -12.74 -25.64
C CYS A 309 -24.28 -11.52 -26.19
N CYS A 310 -22.95 -11.51 -26.13
CA CYS A 310 -22.14 -10.39 -26.57
C CYS A 310 -21.87 -10.45 -28.07
N LEU A 311 -21.86 -9.29 -28.73
CA LEU A 311 -21.67 -9.19 -30.18
C LEU A 311 -20.18 -9.22 -30.58
N SER A 312 -19.30 -8.81 -29.68
CA SER A 312 -17.86 -8.70 -29.90
C SER A 312 -17.06 -9.36 -28.78
N PRO A 313 -15.89 -9.98 -29.07
CA PRO A 313 -14.97 -10.46 -28.04
C PRO A 313 -14.45 -9.37 -27.08
N THR A 314 -14.49 -8.10 -27.50
CA THR A 314 -14.17 -6.94 -26.64
C THR A 314 -15.20 -6.70 -25.54
N ASP A 315 -16.38 -7.31 -25.69
CA ASP A 315 -17.53 -7.15 -24.80
C ASP A 315 -17.68 -8.38 -23.90
N HIS A 316 -16.69 -9.26 -23.87
CA HIS A 316 -16.66 -10.40 -22.97
C HIS A 316 -16.15 -10.01 -21.59
N VAL A 317 -16.63 -10.74 -20.58
CA VAL A 317 -16.00 -10.81 -19.27
C VAL A 317 -15.13 -12.07 -19.15
N TYR A 318 -14.11 -11.98 -18.30
CA TYR A 318 -13.11 -13.02 -18.13
C TYR A 318 -12.91 -13.30 -16.64
N LEU A 319 -12.73 -14.57 -16.28
CA LEU A 319 -12.25 -14.93 -14.95
C LEU A 319 -10.80 -14.45 -14.80
N ALA A 320 -10.57 -13.50 -13.90
CA ALA A 320 -9.30 -12.85 -13.67
C ALA A 320 -8.51 -13.48 -12.52
N LEU A 321 -9.21 -13.81 -11.42
CA LEU A 321 -8.61 -14.40 -10.22
C LEU A 321 -9.40 -15.55 -9.64
N ILE A 322 -8.65 -16.46 -9.04
CA ILE A 322 -9.12 -17.43 -8.06
C ILE A 322 -8.38 -17.14 -6.76
N ASN A 323 -9.00 -16.38 -5.85
CA ASN A 323 -8.41 -15.99 -4.57
C ASN A 323 -8.66 -17.01 -3.47
N ALA A 324 -9.78 -17.74 -3.55
CA ALA A 324 -10.10 -18.86 -2.68
C ALA A 324 -11.00 -19.86 -3.42
N PHE A 325 -11.38 -20.94 -2.75
CA PHE A 325 -12.28 -21.97 -3.29
C PHE A 325 -13.67 -21.43 -3.69
N ASP A 326 -14.10 -20.30 -3.10
CA ASP A 326 -15.38 -19.64 -3.36
C ASP A 326 -15.25 -18.13 -3.60
N LEU A 327 -14.04 -17.59 -3.75
CA LEU A 327 -13.78 -16.16 -3.96
C LEU A 327 -13.02 -15.95 -5.27
N PHE A 328 -13.67 -15.28 -6.21
CA PHE A 328 -13.18 -15.08 -7.57
C PHE A 328 -13.25 -13.61 -7.96
N VAL A 329 -12.42 -13.19 -8.92
CA VAL A 329 -12.55 -11.88 -9.55
C VAL A 329 -12.81 -12.06 -11.03
N VAL A 330 -13.79 -11.34 -11.55
CA VAL A 330 -14.12 -11.27 -12.98
C VAL A 330 -13.79 -9.87 -13.50
N THR A 331 -13.26 -9.78 -14.71
CA THR A 331 -12.80 -8.53 -15.32
C THR A 331 -13.35 -8.36 -16.73
N GLY A 332 -13.43 -7.12 -17.20
CA GLY A 332 -13.83 -6.73 -18.54
C GLY A 332 -13.93 -5.21 -18.63
N ARG A 333 -14.37 -4.67 -19.78
CA ARG A 333 -14.65 -3.23 -19.89
C ARG A 333 -15.66 -2.81 -18.82
N LEU A 334 -15.54 -1.59 -18.31
CA LEU A 334 -16.36 -1.11 -17.18
C LEU A 334 -17.86 -1.31 -17.43
N THR A 335 -18.35 -0.87 -18.58
CA THR A 335 -19.75 -0.97 -19.00
C THR A 335 -20.24 -2.43 -19.03
N VAL A 336 -19.40 -3.32 -19.55
CA VAL A 336 -19.68 -4.76 -19.67
C VAL A 336 -19.71 -5.45 -18.31
N VAL A 337 -18.77 -5.13 -17.42
CA VAL A 337 -18.74 -5.69 -16.06
C VAL A 337 -19.97 -5.27 -15.29
N THR A 338 -20.42 -4.02 -15.40
CA THR A 338 -21.66 -3.58 -14.75
C THR A 338 -22.88 -4.33 -15.28
N GLN A 339 -22.97 -4.59 -16.58
CA GLN A 339 -24.03 -5.43 -17.16
C GLN A 339 -23.93 -6.88 -16.67
N PHE A 340 -22.73 -7.43 -16.54
CA PHE A 340 -22.51 -8.77 -15.99
C PHE A 340 -22.96 -8.87 -14.52
N VAL A 341 -22.71 -7.84 -13.71
CA VAL A 341 -23.20 -7.78 -12.33
C VAL A 341 -24.72 -7.84 -12.28
N GLN A 342 -25.42 -7.04 -13.11
CA GLN A 342 -26.89 -7.12 -13.20
C GLN A 342 -27.36 -8.51 -13.64
N PHE A 343 -26.68 -9.12 -14.61
CA PHE A 343 -26.97 -10.47 -15.08
C PHE A 343 -26.83 -11.51 -13.95
N LEU A 344 -25.82 -11.38 -13.10
CA LEU A 344 -25.61 -12.25 -11.93
C LEU A 344 -26.71 -12.06 -10.88
N ARG A 345 -27.11 -10.82 -10.59
CA ARG A 345 -28.16 -10.51 -9.61
C ARG A 345 -29.52 -11.14 -9.97
N GLN A 346 -29.80 -11.31 -11.26
CA GLN A 346 -31.02 -12.02 -11.70
C GLN A 346 -30.95 -13.53 -11.44
N ARG A 347 -29.74 -14.11 -11.36
CA ARG A 347 -29.47 -15.56 -11.34
C ARG A 347 -28.98 -16.08 -10.00
N CYS A 348 -28.45 -15.21 -9.15
CA CYS A 348 -28.00 -15.52 -7.80
C CYS A 348 -28.97 -14.97 -6.77
N ALA A 349 -28.89 -15.47 -5.54
CA ALA A 349 -29.56 -14.90 -4.39
C ALA A 349 -28.61 -13.96 -3.65
N GLU A 350 -29.17 -12.91 -3.05
CA GLU A 350 -28.43 -12.03 -2.13
C GLU A 350 -28.05 -12.78 -0.85
N PRO A 351 -26.97 -12.37 -0.15
CA PRO A 351 -26.58 -12.96 1.14
C PRO A 351 -27.69 -12.97 2.20
N SER A 352 -28.59 -11.98 2.15
CA SER A 352 -29.72 -11.84 3.08
C SER A 352 -31.02 -12.53 2.60
N ALA A 353 -31.02 -13.15 1.42
CA ALA A 353 -32.23 -13.76 0.87
C ALA A 353 -32.57 -15.09 1.57
N ASP A 354 -33.76 -15.18 2.15
CA ASP A 354 -34.28 -16.43 2.72
C ASP A 354 -34.74 -17.39 1.61
N GLN A 355 -34.03 -18.52 1.47
CA GLN A 355 -34.38 -19.61 0.58
C GLN A 355 -34.83 -20.88 1.32
N SER A 356 -35.16 -20.78 2.61
CA SER A 356 -35.55 -21.92 3.46
C SER A 356 -36.75 -22.69 2.91
N ASN A 357 -37.73 -21.96 2.37
CA ASN A 357 -38.95 -22.50 1.76
C ASN A 357 -38.77 -22.99 0.30
N ILE A 358 -37.56 -22.92 -0.26
CA ILE A 358 -37.25 -23.39 -1.62
C ILE A 358 -36.51 -24.73 -1.50
N PRO A 359 -36.91 -25.79 -2.22
CA PRO A 359 -36.20 -27.07 -2.24
C PRO A 359 -34.73 -26.87 -2.62
N PHE A 360 -33.81 -27.61 -1.98
CA PHE A 360 -32.36 -27.42 -2.14
C PHE A 360 -31.91 -27.39 -3.61
N SER A 361 -32.45 -28.27 -4.46
CA SER A 361 -32.12 -28.36 -5.89
C SER A 361 -32.62 -27.17 -6.73
N GLN A 362 -33.53 -26.35 -6.20
CA GLN A 362 -34.08 -25.16 -6.86
C GLN A 362 -33.54 -23.85 -6.27
N ARG A 363 -32.73 -23.92 -5.20
CA ARG A 363 -32.12 -22.73 -4.59
C ARG A 363 -31.11 -22.13 -5.57
N LYS A 364 -31.15 -20.80 -5.67
CA LYS A 364 -30.12 -20.04 -6.38
C LYS A 364 -28.83 -20.04 -5.54
N PRO A 365 -27.65 -20.06 -6.17
CA PRO A 365 -26.40 -19.83 -5.46
C PRO A 365 -26.44 -18.45 -4.80
N VAL A 366 -25.94 -18.35 -3.57
CA VAL A 366 -25.83 -17.07 -2.87
C VAL A 366 -24.54 -16.40 -3.31
N ALA A 367 -24.64 -15.19 -3.85
CA ALA A 367 -23.49 -14.44 -4.34
C ALA A 367 -23.34 -13.14 -3.55
N ASP A 368 -22.19 -12.97 -2.92
CA ASP A 368 -21.73 -11.68 -2.41
C ASP A 368 -20.86 -11.03 -3.48
N ILE A 369 -21.26 -9.85 -3.96
CA ILE A 369 -20.71 -9.20 -5.14
C ILE A 369 -20.28 -7.79 -4.75
N SER A 370 -19.02 -7.46 -4.99
CA SER A 370 -18.47 -6.12 -4.75
C SER A 370 -17.45 -5.75 -5.80
N TYR A 371 -17.46 -4.51 -6.26
CA TYR A 371 -16.47 -3.99 -7.19
C TYR A 371 -15.11 -3.89 -6.50
N VAL A 372 -14.08 -4.38 -7.18
CA VAL A 372 -12.70 -4.20 -6.76
C VAL A 372 -12.32 -2.75 -7.05
N ASN A 373 -11.66 -2.08 -6.12
CA ASN A 373 -11.12 -0.75 -6.39
C ASN A 373 -9.94 -0.83 -7.37
N SER A 374 -10.27 -0.79 -8.66
CA SER A 374 -9.36 -0.78 -9.79
C SER A 374 -9.89 0.18 -10.85
N SER A 375 -8.98 0.74 -11.63
CA SER A 375 -9.29 1.60 -12.77
C SER A 375 -8.94 0.97 -14.11
N VAL A 376 -8.32 -0.21 -14.07
CA VAL A 376 -7.79 -0.90 -15.23
C VAL A 376 -8.31 -2.33 -15.26
N VAL A 377 -8.53 -2.83 -16.48
CA VAL A 377 -8.73 -4.25 -16.73
C VAL A 377 -7.42 -4.98 -16.47
N THR A 378 -7.42 -6.22 -15.97
CA THR A 378 -6.21 -7.03 -15.76
C THR A 378 -6.51 -8.53 -15.93
N HIS A 379 -5.54 -9.40 -16.23
CA HIS A 379 -5.70 -10.87 -16.40
C HIS A 379 -6.69 -11.32 -17.46
N CYS A 380 -6.77 -10.60 -18.55
CA CYS A 380 -7.62 -11.05 -19.63
C CYS A 380 -7.03 -10.79 -20.99
N ARG A 381 -7.68 -11.41 -21.97
CA ARG A 381 -7.29 -11.35 -23.37
C ARG A 381 -7.36 -9.94 -23.96
N LEU A 382 -8.09 -9.02 -23.33
CA LEU A 382 -8.14 -7.62 -23.76
C LEU A 382 -6.80 -6.90 -23.61
N LEU A 383 -5.82 -7.48 -22.89
CA LEU A 383 -4.48 -6.92 -22.70
C LEU A 383 -3.40 -7.71 -23.43
N GLN A 384 -3.77 -8.55 -24.40
CA GLN A 384 -2.81 -9.39 -25.09
C GLN A 384 -1.73 -8.54 -25.80
N THR A 385 -2.13 -7.43 -26.44
CA THR A 385 -1.18 -6.54 -27.13
C THR A 385 -0.22 -5.90 -26.15
N THR A 386 -0.72 -5.44 -25.00
CA THR A 386 0.13 -4.91 -23.91
C THR A 386 1.10 -5.96 -23.40
N GLY A 387 0.66 -7.21 -23.23
CA GLY A 387 1.51 -8.31 -22.78
C GLY A 387 2.66 -8.61 -23.75
N ASP A 388 2.40 -8.55 -25.06
CA ASP A 388 3.41 -8.77 -26.10
C ASP A 388 4.37 -7.57 -26.23
N TRP A 389 3.89 -6.36 -25.97
CA TRP A 389 4.67 -5.12 -26.10
C TRP A 389 5.61 -4.85 -24.92
N LEU A 390 5.17 -5.07 -23.69
CA LEU A 390 5.85 -4.63 -22.47
C LEU A 390 7.29 -5.14 -22.33
N PRO A 391 7.63 -6.43 -22.62
CA PRO A 391 9.00 -6.92 -22.50
C PRO A 391 10.00 -6.25 -23.45
N GLY A 392 9.54 -5.74 -24.60
CA GLY A 392 10.38 -5.02 -25.56
C GLY A 392 10.61 -3.56 -25.18
N PHE A 393 9.71 -2.97 -24.39
CA PHE A 393 9.78 -1.57 -23.96
C PHE A 393 10.59 -1.37 -22.67
N VAL A 394 10.57 -2.35 -21.76
CA VAL A 394 11.24 -2.28 -20.44
C VAL A 394 12.72 -2.71 -20.49
N ARG A 395 13.25 -3.08 -21.67
CA ARG A 395 14.64 -3.54 -21.85
C ARG A 395 15.67 -2.44 -21.84
#